data_AF-A0A7C3Q1L3-F1
#
_entry.id   AF-A0A7C3Q1L3-F1
#
_cell.length_a   1.000
_cell.length_b   1.000
_cell.length_c   1.000
_cell.angle_alpha   90.00
_cell.angle_beta   90.00
_cell.angle_gamma   90.00
#
_symmetry.space_group_name_H-M   'P 1'
#
loop_
_entity.id
_entity.type
_entity.pdbx_description
1 polymer ?
#
loop_
_entity_poly.entity_id
_entity_poly.type
_entity_poly.pdbx_seq_one_letter_code
_entity_poly.pdbx_strand_id
1 'polypeptide(L)'
;MIAGVFIDPMLKTYAKIEHVPVGATFQIAVALAAYVVSKREYYTANEFSFFPVKEVGLLFVGIFATMVPALGYLALHGTSMGINTPTAFYFATGGLSAVLDNAPTYLNFLQLAVGPEEINAGSIATLVSTRVGVMDLIAVSTGAVFFGAMTYIGNGPNFMVRAIAESAGVKMPSFFGYLLRACGVLLPVLVFHWWVFIR
;
A
#
# COMPACT_ATOMS: atom_id res chain seq x y z
N MET A 1 3.97 -19.05 0.17
CA MET A 1 4.07 -17.56 0.24
C MET A 1 3.08 -16.96 1.23
N ILE A 2 1.76 -17.06 1.01
CA ILE A 2 0.74 -16.44 1.90
C ILE A 2 0.85 -16.93 3.36
N ALA A 3 1.01 -18.24 3.57
CA ALA A 3 1.17 -18.81 4.90
C ALA A 3 2.31 -18.18 5.72
N GLY A 4 3.37 -17.70 5.06
CA GLY A 4 4.51 -17.06 5.71
C GLY A 4 4.15 -15.81 6.51
N VAL A 5 3.12 -15.07 6.09
CA VAL A 5 2.66 -13.84 6.79
C VAL A 5 2.13 -14.15 8.20
N PHE A 6 1.62 -15.38 8.40
CA PHE A 6 1.01 -15.78 9.67
C PHE A 6 1.99 -16.49 10.60
N ILE A 7 3.20 -16.83 10.14
CA ILE A 7 4.18 -17.56 10.95
C ILE A 7 4.61 -16.73 12.16
N ASP A 8 5.03 -15.48 11.97
CA ASP A 8 5.54 -14.65 13.07
C ASP A 8 4.44 -14.36 14.13
N PRO A 9 3.19 -13.98 13.75
CA PRO A 9 2.09 -13.88 14.71
C PRO A 9 1.80 -15.16 15.49
N MET A 10 1.85 -16.33 14.83
CA MET A 10 1.66 -17.62 15.49
C MET A 10 2.80 -17.93 16.45
N LEU A 11 4.05 -17.70 16.05
CA LEU A 11 5.23 -17.93 16.91
C LEU A 11 5.21 -17.02 18.13
N LYS A 12 4.81 -15.75 17.98
CA LYS A 12 4.59 -14.84 19.09
C LYS A 12 3.53 -15.38 20.07
N THR A 13 2.41 -15.86 19.54
CA THR A 13 1.28 -16.32 20.36
C THR A 13 1.57 -17.64 21.09
N TYR A 14 2.11 -18.63 20.37
CA TYR A 14 2.23 -20.01 20.87
C TYR A 14 3.62 -20.36 21.39
N ALA A 15 4.68 -19.70 20.91
CA ALA A 15 6.06 -20.00 21.25
C ALA A 15 6.81 -18.85 21.93
N LYS A 16 6.20 -17.67 22.09
CA LYS A 16 6.80 -16.44 22.63
C LYS A 16 8.11 -16.04 21.95
N ILE A 17 8.30 -16.45 20.69
CA ILE A 17 9.44 -16.03 19.88
C ILE A 17 9.06 -14.68 19.26
N GLU A 18 9.84 -13.65 19.57
CA GLU A 18 9.69 -12.31 19.02
C GLU A 18 10.98 -11.86 18.34
N HIS A 19 10.86 -10.87 17.45
CA HIS A 19 11.99 -10.20 16.76
C HIS A 19 12.81 -11.05 15.78
N VAL A 20 12.40 -12.29 15.50
CA VAL A 20 13.00 -13.11 14.44
C VAL A 20 12.07 -13.11 13.23
N PRO A 21 12.53 -12.73 12.02
CA PRO A 21 11.67 -12.61 10.84
C PRO A 21 11.43 -13.97 10.16
N VAL A 22 10.94 -14.97 10.90
CA VAL A 22 10.81 -16.35 10.43
C VAL A 22 9.85 -16.44 9.24
N GLY A 23 8.76 -15.69 9.27
CA GLY A 23 7.79 -15.61 8.17
C GLY A 23 8.42 -15.12 6.87
N ALA A 24 9.20 -14.04 6.93
CA ALA A 24 9.93 -13.51 5.77
C ALA A 24 11.02 -14.48 5.29
N THR A 25 11.78 -15.09 6.21
CA THR A 25 12.78 -16.12 5.86
C THR A 25 12.14 -17.31 5.15
N PHE A 26 10.99 -17.79 5.65
CA PHE A 26 10.22 -18.86 5.01
C PHE A 26 9.77 -18.48 3.59
N GLN A 27 9.26 -17.27 3.39
CA GLN A 27 8.86 -16.78 2.07
C GLN A 27 10.01 -16.75 1.08
N ILE A 28 11.17 -16.23 1.51
CA ILE A 28 12.39 -16.22 0.68
C ILE A 28 12.82 -17.65 0.35
N ALA A 29 12.82 -18.56 1.34
CA ALA A 29 13.18 -19.95 1.13
C ALA A 29 12.25 -20.64 0.11
N VAL A 30 10.94 -20.41 0.18
CA VAL A 30 9.97 -20.94 -0.78
C VAL A 30 10.18 -20.36 -2.18
N ALA A 31 10.42 -19.06 -2.29
CA ALA A 31 10.70 -18.41 -3.57
C ALA A 31 11.99 -18.94 -4.21
N LEU A 32 13.06 -19.10 -3.42
CA LEU A 32 14.32 -19.69 -3.87
C LEU A 32 14.15 -21.15 -4.27
N ALA A 33 13.43 -21.95 -3.48
CA ALA A 33 13.16 -23.34 -3.80
C ALA A 33 12.38 -23.46 -5.11
N ALA A 34 11.32 -22.64 -5.30
CA ALA A 34 10.59 -22.59 -6.56
C ALA A 34 11.50 -22.22 -7.74
N TYR A 35 12.39 -21.23 -7.55
CA TYR A 35 13.33 -20.81 -8.58
C TYR A 35 14.38 -21.87 -8.94
N VAL A 36 14.88 -22.62 -7.95
CA VAL A 36 15.89 -23.66 -8.19
C VAL A 36 15.29 -24.94 -8.76
N VAL A 37 14.08 -25.32 -8.32
CA VAL A 37 13.43 -26.58 -8.69
C VAL A 37 12.74 -26.50 -10.06
N SER A 38 12.27 -25.33 -10.49
CA SER A 38 11.53 -25.22 -11.75
C SER A 38 12.42 -25.49 -12.96
N LYS A 39 11.87 -26.20 -13.94
CA LYS A 39 12.58 -26.53 -15.19
C LYS A 39 12.84 -25.28 -16.02
N ARG A 40 13.99 -25.27 -16.71
CA ARG A 40 14.41 -24.12 -17.52
C ARG A 40 13.45 -23.78 -18.66
N GLU A 41 12.75 -24.79 -19.18
CA GLU A 41 11.70 -24.65 -20.20
C GLU A 41 10.59 -23.69 -19.75
N TYR A 42 10.19 -23.71 -18.48
CA TYR A 42 9.16 -22.81 -17.96
C TYR A 42 9.63 -21.36 -17.89
N TYR A 43 10.92 -21.12 -17.61
CA TYR A 43 11.46 -19.76 -17.63
C TYR A 43 11.48 -19.18 -19.04
N THR A 44 11.92 -19.97 -20.02
CA THR A 44 11.93 -19.53 -21.42
C THR A 44 10.51 -19.30 -21.94
N ALA A 45 9.57 -20.20 -21.64
CA ALA A 45 8.18 -20.09 -22.09
C ALA A 45 7.43 -18.89 -21.48
N ASN A 46 7.82 -18.44 -20.27
CA ASN A 46 7.23 -17.28 -19.60
C ASN A 46 8.07 -16.00 -19.76
N GLU A 47 9.13 -16.01 -20.58
CA GLU A 47 10.06 -14.88 -20.75
C GLU A 47 10.56 -14.31 -19.40
N PHE A 48 10.84 -15.21 -18.45
CA PHE A 48 11.13 -14.81 -17.08
C PHE A 48 12.38 -13.94 -16.98
N SER A 49 12.26 -12.81 -16.29
CA SER A 49 13.34 -11.86 -16.04
C SER A 49 13.25 -11.28 -14.64
N PHE A 50 14.41 -11.02 -14.01
CA PHE A 50 14.49 -10.31 -12.72
C PHE A 50 14.40 -8.79 -12.86
N PHE A 51 14.35 -8.26 -14.09
CA PHE A 51 14.31 -6.82 -14.33
C PHE A 51 13.14 -6.14 -13.60
N PRO A 52 11.88 -6.62 -13.68
CA PRO A 52 10.76 -6.00 -12.98
C PRO A 52 10.92 -5.99 -11.45
N VAL A 53 11.50 -7.06 -10.88
CA VAL A 53 11.73 -7.17 -9.44
C VAL A 53 12.76 -6.14 -8.97
N LYS A 54 13.82 -5.92 -9.75
CA LYS A 54 14.85 -4.92 -9.43
C LYS A 54 14.30 -3.49 -9.49
N GLU A 55 13.51 -3.19 -10.52
CA GLU A 55 12.90 -1.87 -10.71
C GLU A 55 11.94 -1.54 -9.57
N VAL A 56 11.01 -2.46 -9.26
CA VAL A 56 10.07 -2.30 -8.14
C VAL A 56 10.82 -2.23 -6.82
N GLY A 57 11.82 -3.08 -6.59
CA GLY A 57 12.61 -3.07 -5.35
C GLY A 57 13.32 -1.73 -5.11
N LEU A 58 13.95 -1.16 -6.14
CA LEU A 58 14.62 0.13 -6.05
C LEU A 58 13.63 1.28 -5.78
N LEU A 59 12.47 1.25 -6.44
CA LEU A 59 11.40 2.21 -6.23
C LEU A 59 10.89 2.19 -4.79
N PHE A 60 10.65 1.01 -4.22
CA PHE A 60 10.22 0.86 -2.82
C PHE A 60 11.29 1.34 -1.83
N VAL A 61 12.57 1.04 -2.07
CA VAL A 61 13.66 1.57 -1.23
C VAL A 61 13.66 3.10 -1.21
N GLY A 62 13.52 3.74 -2.38
CA GLY A 62 13.45 5.21 -2.48
C GLY A 62 12.24 5.81 -1.75
N ILE A 63 11.05 5.23 -1.95
CA ILE A 63 9.81 5.70 -1.33
C ILE A 63 9.85 5.55 0.19
N PHE A 64 10.27 4.38 0.72
CA PHE A 64 10.33 4.16 2.16
C PHE A 64 11.44 4.98 2.84
N ALA A 65 12.59 5.17 2.18
CA ALA A 65 13.65 6.03 2.70
C ALA A 65 13.21 7.49 2.82
N THR A 66 12.43 7.99 1.86
CA THR A 66 11.91 9.37 1.86
C THR A 66 10.65 9.55 2.71
N MET A 67 9.96 8.47 3.06
CA MET A 67 8.79 8.50 3.95
C MET A 67 9.16 8.84 5.39
N VAL A 68 10.29 8.36 5.91
CA VAL A 68 10.70 8.61 7.31
C VAL A 68 10.74 10.11 7.66
N PRO A 69 11.43 10.99 6.91
CA PRO A 69 11.40 12.42 7.20
C PRO A 69 10.02 13.05 6.97
N ALA A 70 9.21 12.54 6.03
CA ALA A 70 7.85 13.02 5.81
C ALA A 70 6.94 12.74 7.02
N LEU A 71 7.01 11.54 7.59
CA LEU A 71 6.29 11.18 8.81
C LEU A 71 6.66 12.09 9.98
N GLY A 72 7.96 12.36 10.16
CA GLY A 72 8.43 13.29 11.18
C GLY A 72 7.89 14.72 10.97
N TYR A 73 7.83 15.19 9.72
CA TYR A 73 7.23 16.50 9.42
C TYR A 73 5.74 16.55 9.74
N LEU A 74 4.98 15.51 9.38
CA LEU A 74 3.55 15.40 9.63
C LEU A 74 3.23 15.27 11.13
N ALA A 75 4.04 14.56 11.91
CA ALA A 75 3.88 14.51 13.36
C ALA A 75 3.98 15.91 14.00
N LEU A 76 4.84 16.77 13.46
CA LEU A 76 5.06 18.13 13.99
C LEU A 76 4.07 19.17 13.47
N HIS A 77 3.64 19.08 12.20
CA HIS A 77 2.87 20.15 11.52
C HIS A 77 1.48 19.70 11.07
N GLY A 78 1.16 18.41 11.17
CA GLY A 78 -0.03 17.80 10.59
C GLY A 78 -1.34 18.37 11.09
N THR A 79 -1.40 18.76 12.37
CA THR A 79 -2.57 19.38 12.99
C THR A 79 -2.95 20.71 12.32
N SER A 80 -1.99 21.40 11.69
CA SER A 80 -2.23 22.67 10.97
C SER A 80 -2.71 22.49 9.53
N MET A 81 -2.69 21.27 8.98
CA MET A 81 -3.02 21.00 7.57
C MET A 81 -4.51 21.01 7.26
N GLY A 82 -5.38 21.11 8.27
CA GLY A 82 -6.84 21.17 8.08
C GLY A 82 -7.50 19.84 7.70
N ILE A 83 -6.78 18.72 7.86
CA ILE A 83 -7.31 17.36 7.63
C ILE A 83 -7.74 16.80 8.98
N ASN A 84 -9.01 17.03 9.33
CA ASN A 84 -9.54 16.75 10.68
C ASN A 84 -10.95 16.14 10.66
N THR A 85 -11.39 15.63 9.51
CA THR A 85 -12.69 14.95 9.38
C THR A 85 -12.53 13.67 8.56
N PRO A 86 -13.37 12.64 8.76
CA PRO A 86 -13.32 11.41 7.98
C PRO A 86 -13.43 11.67 6.48
N THR A 87 -14.23 12.66 6.07
CA THR A 87 -14.34 13.07 4.66
C THR A 87 -13.03 13.65 4.13
N ALA A 88 -12.38 14.54 4.89
CA ALA A 88 -11.09 15.10 4.50
C ALA A 88 -10.02 14.01 4.42
N PHE A 89 -9.96 13.11 5.41
CA PHE A 89 -9.06 11.95 5.38
C PHE A 89 -9.29 11.08 4.15
N TYR A 90 -10.53 10.68 3.86
CA TYR A 90 -10.83 9.79 2.73
C TYR A 90 -10.35 10.34 1.39
N PHE A 91 -10.69 11.59 1.07
CA PHE A 91 -10.32 12.18 -0.22
C PHE A 91 -8.85 12.60 -0.28
N ALA A 92 -8.25 13.08 0.82
CA ALA A 92 -6.85 13.46 0.83
C ALA A 92 -5.93 12.23 0.78
N THR A 93 -6.21 11.21 1.60
CA THR A 93 -5.51 9.91 1.54
C THR A 93 -5.69 9.28 0.17
N GLY A 94 -6.91 9.24 -0.34
CA GLY A 94 -7.18 8.68 -1.67
C GLY A 94 -6.46 9.43 -2.79
N GLY A 95 -6.53 10.76 -2.79
CA GLY A 95 -5.87 11.60 -3.78
C GLY A 95 -4.35 11.39 -3.84
N LEU A 96 -3.68 11.30 -2.68
CA LEU A 96 -2.25 10.99 -2.64
C LEU A 96 -1.96 9.54 -3.05
N SER A 97 -2.78 8.59 -2.61
CA SER A 97 -2.56 7.16 -2.90
C SER A 97 -2.65 6.84 -4.38
N ALA A 98 -3.44 7.61 -5.13
CA ALA A 98 -3.50 7.51 -6.57
C ALA A 98 -2.15 7.69 -7.28
N VAL A 99 -1.12 8.28 -6.63
CA VAL A 99 0.16 8.63 -7.27
C VAL A 99 1.44 8.24 -6.51
N LEU A 100 1.37 7.74 -5.27
CA LEU A 100 2.55 7.44 -4.45
C LEU A 100 2.78 5.92 -4.26
N ASP A 101 1.96 5.31 -3.41
CA ASP A 101 1.74 3.87 -3.16
C ASP A 101 0.83 3.78 -1.93
N ASN A 102 0.06 2.71 -1.78
CA ASN A 102 -0.91 2.56 -0.70
C ASN A 102 -0.26 2.55 0.69
N ALA A 103 0.85 1.84 0.87
CA ALA A 103 1.48 1.65 2.18
C ALA A 103 2.06 2.95 2.77
N PRO A 104 2.90 3.72 2.06
CA PRO A 104 3.40 5.00 2.57
C PRO A 104 2.28 6.03 2.70
N THR A 105 1.27 6.01 1.82
CA THR A 105 0.12 6.91 1.94
C THR A 105 -0.66 6.62 3.21
N TYR A 106 -0.95 5.34 3.49
CA TYR A 106 -1.61 4.92 4.71
C TYR A 106 -0.86 5.40 5.95
N LEU A 107 0.47 5.16 6.02
CA LEU A 107 1.26 5.54 7.19
C LEU A 107 1.31 7.07 7.40
N ASN A 108 1.44 7.86 6.34
CA ASN A 108 1.44 9.33 6.45
C ASN A 108 0.11 9.86 7.01
N PHE A 109 -1.01 9.35 6.52
CA PHE A 109 -2.33 9.80 6.99
C PHE A 109 -2.73 9.18 8.33
N LEU A 110 -2.23 7.99 8.65
CA LEU A 110 -2.34 7.44 10.00
C LEU A 110 -1.56 8.29 11.00
N GLN A 111 -0.36 8.75 10.66
CA GLN A 111 0.41 9.68 11.49
C GLN A 111 -0.36 10.98 11.69
N LEU A 112 -1.02 11.51 10.64
CA LEU A 112 -1.89 12.68 10.77
C LEU A 112 -3.07 12.45 11.74
N ALA A 113 -3.70 11.28 11.68
CA ALA A 113 -4.82 10.93 12.56
C ALA A 113 -4.37 10.69 14.01
N VAL A 114 -3.20 10.08 14.22
CA VAL A 114 -2.57 9.91 15.55
C VAL A 114 -2.07 11.24 16.11
N GLY A 115 -1.66 12.16 15.24
CA GLY A 115 -1.15 13.48 15.62
C GLY A 115 0.34 13.44 16.00
N PRO A 116 0.76 14.12 17.08
CA PRO A 116 2.18 14.23 17.44
C PRO A 116 2.75 12.98 18.13
N GLU A 117 1.91 12.03 18.55
CA GLU A 117 2.34 10.78 19.16
C GLU A 117 2.96 9.83 18.12
N GLU A 118 3.85 8.95 18.58
CA GLU A 118 4.39 7.88 17.74
C GLU A 118 3.31 6.82 17.47
N ILE A 119 3.24 6.31 16.24
CA ILE A 119 2.35 5.21 15.88
C ILE A 119 2.78 3.93 16.61
N ASN A 120 2.03 3.59 17.65
CA ASN A 120 2.19 2.36 18.43
C ASN A 120 0.82 1.83 18.93
N ALA A 121 0.81 0.65 19.55
CA ALA A 121 -0.43 0.01 20.01
C ALA A 121 -1.26 0.90 20.96
N GLY A 122 -0.62 1.70 21.81
CA GLY A 122 -1.30 2.63 22.72
C GLY A 122 -1.96 3.79 21.98
N SER A 123 -1.21 4.48 21.12
CA SER A 123 -1.74 5.59 20.30
C SER A 123 -2.90 5.16 19.40
N ILE A 124 -2.81 3.95 18.83
CA ILE A 124 -3.87 3.38 18.00
C ILE A 124 -5.09 3.03 18.85
N ALA A 125 -4.91 2.47 20.04
CA ALA A 125 -6.00 2.21 20.97
C ALA A 125 -6.72 3.52 21.36
N THR A 126 -5.97 4.60 21.58
CA THR A 126 -6.52 5.94 21.85
C THR A 126 -7.31 6.45 20.64
N LEU A 127 -6.77 6.38 19.43
CA LEU A 127 -7.46 6.80 18.20
C LEU A 127 -8.81 6.09 18.05
N VAL A 128 -8.81 4.76 18.16
CA VAL A 128 -10.03 3.94 17.96
C VAL A 128 -10.96 3.92 19.19
N SER A 129 -10.59 4.58 20.29
CA SER A 129 -11.46 4.70 21.47
C SER A 129 -12.66 5.61 21.23
N THR A 130 -12.61 6.45 20.19
CA THR A 130 -13.69 7.37 19.82
C THR A 130 -14.32 6.95 18.50
N ARG A 131 -15.62 7.23 18.34
CA ARG A 131 -16.33 6.97 17.07
C ARG A 131 -15.68 7.74 15.91
N VAL A 132 -15.25 8.97 16.14
CA VAL A 132 -14.62 9.80 15.10
C VAL A 132 -13.29 9.19 14.68
N GLY A 133 -12.42 8.80 15.61
CA GLY A 133 -11.13 8.20 15.26
C GLY A 133 -11.24 6.83 14.59
N VAL A 134 -12.28 6.03 14.92
CA VAL A 134 -12.62 4.83 14.13
C VAL A 134 -12.97 5.19 12.69
N MET A 135 -13.77 6.23 12.48
CA MET A 135 -14.14 6.70 11.14
C MET A 135 -12.95 7.28 10.37
N ASP A 136 -12.05 8.00 11.04
CA ASP A 136 -10.80 8.50 10.45
C ASP A 136 -9.92 7.31 10.01
N LEU A 137 -9.77 6.28 10.84
CA LEU A 137 -9.01 5.08 10.49
C LEU A 137 -9.62 4.33 9.30
N ILE A 138 -10.96 4.20 9.24
CA ILE A 138 -11.67 3.60 8.10
C ILE A 138 -11.44 4.45 6.84
N ALA A 139 -11.54 5.77 6.94
CA ALA A 139 -11.32 6.70 5.85
C ALA A 139 -9.90 6.60 5.28
N VAL A 140 -8.88 6.59 6.15
CA VAL A 140 -7.48 6.41 5.76
C VAL A 140 -7.26 5.03 5.13
N SER A 141 -7.77 3.97 5.75
CA SER A 141 -7.60 2.59 5.25
C SER A 141 -8.21 2.39 3.86
N THR A 142 -9.46 2.79 3.69
CA THR A 142 -10.20 2.63 2.43
C THR A 142 -9.74 3.60 1.36
N GLY A 143 -9.42 4.85 1.73
CA GLY A 143 -8.85 5.84 0.82
C GLY A 143 -7.51 5.38 0.26
N ALA A 144 -6.60 4.93 1.12
CA ALA A 144 -5.29 4.43 0.70
C ALA A 144 -5.41 3.25 -0.28
N VAL A 145 -6.26 2.26 0.00
CA VAL A 145 -6.35 1.06 -0.85
C VAL A 145 -7.13 1.32 -2.14
N PHE A 146 -8.31 1.94 -2.06
CA PHE A 146 -9.23 1.99 -3.20
C PHE A 146 -8.81 2.99 -4.28
N PHE A 147 -8.21 4.11 -3.90
CA PHE A 147 -7.73 5.10 -4.89
C PHE A 147 -6.42 4.70 -5.55
N GLY A 148 -5.65 3.75 -5.00
CA GLY A 148 -4.41 3.27 -5.61
C GLY A 148 -4.61 2.69 -7.03
N ALA A 149 -5.85 2.33 -7.40
CA ALA A 149 -6.20 1.88 -8.74
C ALA A 149 -6.37 3.01 -9.78
N MET A 150 -6.39 4.28 -9.36
CA MET A 150 -6.70 5.43 -10.21
C MET A 150 -5.62 5.73 -11.26
N THR A 151 -4.37 5.30 -11.04
CA THR A 151 -3.28 5.44 -12.02
C THR A 151 -2.41 4.18 -12.10
N TYR A 152 -1.54 4.12 -13.12
CA TYR A 152 -0.54 3.05 -13.24
C TYR A 152 0.52 3.06 -12.14
N ILE A 153 0.77 4.22 -11.52
CA ILE A 153 1.82 4.38 -10.50
C ILE A 153 1.24 4.37 -9.07
N GLY A 154 -0.08 4.27 -8.92
CA GLY A 154 -0.72 4.26 -7.60
C GLY A 154 -0.37 3.02 -6.77
N ASN A 155 0.07 1.92 -7.40
CA ASN A 155 0.69 0.80 -6.69
C ASN A 155 1.59 -0.05 -7.62
N GLY A 156 2.50 -0.81 -7.02
CA GLY A 156 3.43 -1.70 -7.71
C GLY A 156 2.75 -2.72 -8.66
N PRO A 157 1.69 -3.44 -8.25
CA PRO A 157 0.98 -4.37 -9.13
C PRO A 157 0.43 -3.74 -10.42
N ASN A 158 -0.15 -2.54 -10.38
CA ASN A 158 -0.66 -1.85 -11.56
C ASN A 158 0.47 -1.55 -12.56
N PHE A 159 1.59 -1.05 -12.05
CA PHE A 159 2.77 -0.76 -12.86
C PHE A 159 3.33 -2.04 -13.49
N MET A 160 3.39 -3.13 -12.72
CA MET A 160 3.87 -4.44 -13.19
C MET A 160 2.97 -5.02 -14.28
N VAL A 161 1.64 -5.00 -14.09
CA VAL A 161 0.69 -5.47 -15.11
C VAL A 161 0.82 -4.67 -16.41
N ARG A 162 0.97 -3.34 -16.31
CA ARG A 162 1.22 -2.50 -17.49
C ARG A 162 2.51 -2.91 -18.20
N ALA A 163 3.62 -3.06 -17.46
CA ALA A 163 4.91 -3.42 -18.05
C ALA A 163 4.86 -4.78 -18.77
N ILE A 164 4.19 -5.77 -18.18
CA ILE A 164 4.00 -7.11 -18.78
C ILE A 164 3.13 -7.03 -20.05
N ALA A 165 2.05 -6.24 -20.02
CA ALA A 165 1.19 -6.06 -21.18
C ALA A 165 1.93 -5.37 -22.34
N GLU A 166 2.71 -4.32 -22.05
CA GLU A 166 3.53 -3.63 -23.04
C GLU A 166 4.62 -4.54 -23.63
N SER A 167 5.30 -5.37 -22.82
CA SER A 167 6.28 -6.32 -23.32
C SER A 167 5.67 -7.42 -24.19
N ALA A 168 4.42 -7.80 -23.93
CA ALA A 168 3.65 -8.74 -24.75
C ALA A 168 3.06 -8.12 -26.03
N GLY A 169 3.36 -6.85 -26.34
CA GLY A 169 2.88 -6.16 -27.54
C GLY A 169 1.44 -5.62 -27.44
N VAL A 170 0.84 -5.64 -26.25
CA VAL A 170 -0.49 -5.06 -26.04
C VAL A 170 -0.36 -3.53 -25.93
N LYS A 171 -1.11 -2.81 -26.78
CA LYS A 171 -1.13 -1.35 -26.75
C LYS A 171 -1.87 -0.83 -25.52
N MET A 172 -1.11 -0.50 -24.48
CA MET A 172 -1.65 0.09 -23.26
C MET A 172 -2.08 1.55 -23.47
N PRO A 173 -3.15 2.01 -22.80
CA PRO A 173 -3.48 3.44 -22.74
C PRO A 173 -2.33 4.26 -22.18
N SER A 174 -2.16 5.50 -22.64
CA SER A 174 -1.24 6.46 -22.02
C SER A 174 -1.61 6.72 -20.56
N PHE A 175 -0.70 7.30 -19.77
CA PHE A 175 -0.95 7.62 -18.37
C PHE A 175 -2.27 8.39 -18.16
N PHE A 176 -2.43 9.52 -18.87
CA PHE A 176 -3.65 10.32 -18.81
C PHE A 176 -4.86 9.61 -19.44
N GLY A 177 -4.65 8.79 -20.46
CA GLY A 177 -5.71 8.00 -21.07
C GLY A 177 -6.28 6.95 -20.11
N TYR A 178 -5.44 6.30 -19.32
CA TYR A 178 -5.86 5.40 -18.25
C TYR A 178 -6.55 6.18 -17.12
N LEU A 179 -5.96 7.28 -16.66
CA LEU A 179 -6.55 8.10 -15.60
C LEU A 179 -7.97 8.56 -15.93
N LEU A 180 -8.22 9.04 -17.16
CA LEU A 180 -9.56 9.46 -17.58
C LEU A 180 -10.56 8.31 -17.57
N ARG A 181 -10.15 7.11 -18.01
CA ARG A 181 -10.99 5.90 -17.96
C ARG A 181 -11.26 5.46 -16.53
N ALA A 182 -10.23 5.46 -15.69
CA ALA A 182 -10.34 5.14 -14.27
C ALA A 182 -11.26 6.14 -13.56
N CYS A 183 -11.16 7.44 -13.86
CA CYS A 183 -12.08 8.46 -13.36
C CYS A 183 -13.53 8.16 -13.77
N GLY A 184 -13.78 7.81 -15.03
CA GLY A 184 -15.14 7.51 -15.50
C GLY A 184 -15.79 6.29 -14.82
N VAL A 185 -14.99 5.31 -14.41
CA VAL A 185 -15.49 4.04 -13.83
C VAL A 185 -15.40 4.01 -12.31
N LEU A 186 -14.25 4.38 -11.75
CA LEU A 186 -13.95 4.24 -10.32
C LEU A 186 -14.44 5.42 -9.49
N LEU A 187 -14.35 6.68 -9.97
CA LEU A 187 -14.81 7.82 -9.14
C LEU A 187 -16.27 7.71 -8.70
N PRO A 188 -17.24 7.29 -9.54
CA PRO A 188 -18.61 7.08 -9.08
C PRO A 188 -18.71 6.07 -7.93
N VAL A 189 -17.94 4.97 -8.01
CA VAL A 189 -17.89 3.93 -6.98
C VAL A 189 -17.24 4.45 -5.70
N LEU A 190 -16.15 5.22 -5.81
CA LEU A 190 -15.43 5.81 -4.68
C LEU A 190 -16.28 6.88 -3.98
N VAL A 191 -16.97 7.73 -4.73
CA VAL A 191 -17.91 8.72 -4.18
C VAL A 191 -19.11 8.03 -3.53
N PHE A 192 -19.63 6.95 -4.12
CA PHE A 192 -20.69 6.17 -3.50
C PHE A 192 -20.22 5.52 -2.18
N HIS A 193 -19.02 4.93 -2.17
CA HIS A 193 -18.41 4.40 -0.95
C HIS A 193 -18.28 5.47 0.13
N TRP A 194 -17.74 6.64 -0.22
CA TRP A 194 -17.65 7.79 0.68
C TRP A 194 -19.02 8.16 1.27
N TRP A 195 -20.04 8.25 0.42
CA TRP A 195 -21.38 8.65 0.83
C TRP A 195 -22.05 7.67 1.79
N VAL A 196 -21.81 6.37 1.65
CA VAL A 196 -22.42 5.32 2.47
C VAL A 196 -21.64 5.04 3.76
N PHE A 197 -20.31 5.04 3.69
CA PHE A 197 -19.48 4.51 4.78
C PHE A 197 -18.64 5.56 5.51
N ILE A 198 -18.45 6.76 4.96
CA ILE A 198 -17.53 7.76 5.52
C ILE A 198 -18.26 9.03 5.99
N ARG A 199 -19.25 9.49 5.23
CA ARG A 199 -20.07 10.66 5.56
C ARG A 199 -21.04 10.36 6.71
#